data_AF-A0A949KBB5-F1
#
_entry.id   AF-A0A949KBB5-F1
#
_cell.length_a   1.000
_cell.length_b   1.000
_cell.length_c   1.000
_cell.angle_alpha   90.00
_cell.angle_beta   90.00
_cell.angle_gamma   90.00
#
_symmetry.space_group_name_H-M   'P 1'
#
loop_
_entity.id
_entity.type
_entity.pdbx_description
1 polymer ?
#
loop_
_entity_poly.entity_id
_entity_poly.type
_entity_poly.pdbx_seq_one_letter_code
_entity_poly.pdbx_strand_id
1 'polypeptide(L)' 'MAKRPKRSPALTDAQTAALVASVANLHHDLVPLMAGLKPQSPDYVALVELSTALQQVIRQTTREDPPWMAPRVWKG' A
#
# COMPACT_ATOMS: atom_id res chain seq x y z
N MET A 1 -11.17 12.31 -32.68
CA MET A 1 -11.45 12.63 -31.26
C MET A 1 -11.33 11.34 -30.46
N ALA A 2 -10.33 11.21 -29.59
CA ALA A 2 -10.22 10.03 -28.74
C ALA A 2 -11.43 9.96 -27.80
N LYS A 3 -12.17 8.84 -27.82
CA LYS A 3 -13.32 8.61 -26.96
C LYS A 3 -12.84 8.71 -25.51
N ARG A 4 -13.37 9.68 -24.75
CA ARG A 4 -13.04 9.83 -23.31
C ARG A 4 -13.38 8.50 -22.62
N PRO A 5 -12.46 7.89 -21.87
CA PRO A 5 -12.74 6.65 -21.16
C PRO A 5 -13.95 6.86 -20.26
N LYS A 6 -14.96 6.00 -20.37
CA LYS A 6 -16.11 6.00 -19.46
C LYS A 6 -15.57 5.59 -18.10
N ARG A 7 -15.54 6.55 -17.16
CA ARG A 7 -15.07 6.30 -15.79
C ARG A 7 -16.05 5.36 -15.10
N SER A 8 -15.53 4.27 -14.54
CA SER A 8 -16.29 3.37 -13.67
C SER A 8 -16.38 4.00 -12.27
N PRO A 9 -17.51 3.86 -11.55
CA PRO A 9 -17.63 4.34 -10.18
C PRO A 9 -16.80 3.53 -9.17
N ALA A 10 -16.34 2.34 -9.56
CA ALA A 10 -15.54 1.44 -8.72
C ALA A 10 -14.47 0.70 -9.54
N LEU A 11 -13.43 0.24 -8.85
CA LEU A 11 -12.45 -0.70 -9.39
C LEU A 11 -13.10 -2.07 -9.59
N THR A 12 -12.70 -2.77 -10.65
CA THR A 12 -13.02 -4.20 -10.78
C THR A 12 -12.19 -5.03 -9.79
N ASP A 13 -12.56 -6.28 -9.56
CA ASP A 13 -11.79 -7.18 -8.69
C ASP A 13 -10.34 -7.33 -9.17
N ALA A 14 -10.14 -7.45 -10.49
CA ALA A 14 -8.81 -7.52 -11.09
C ALA A 14 -7.99 -6.23 -10.86
N GLN A 15 -8.64 -5.07 -10.95
CA GLN A 15 -7.99 -3.78 -10.67
C GLN A 15 -7.68 -3.61 -9.18
N THR A 16 -8.56 -4.10 -8.30
CA THR A 16 -8.37 -4.08 -6.85
C THR A 16 -7.19 -4.98 -6.46
N ALA A 17 -7.12 -6.20 -7.00
CA ALA A 17 -5.99 -7.11 -6.79
C ALA A 17 -4.66 -6.50 -7.30
N ALA A 18 -4.68 -5.87 -8.49
CA ALA A 18 -3.51 -5.20 -9.03
C ALA A 18 -3.06 -4.00 -8.17
N LEU A 19 -4.02 -3.23 -7.63
CA LEU A 19 -3.75 -2.14 -6.70
C LEU A 19 -3.08 -2.67 -5.42
N VAL A 20 -3.66 -3.70 -4.78
CA VAL A 20 -3.11 -4.30 -3.57
C VAL A 20 -1.69 -4.80 -3.80
N ALA A 21 -1.44 -5.51 -4.90
CA ALA A 21 -0.10 -5.99 -5.25
C ALA A 21 0.91 -4.84 -5.44
N SER A 22 0.50 -3.78 -6.16
CA SER A 22 1.36 -2.62 -6.40
C SER A 22 1.71 -1.87 -5.11
N VAL A 23 0.72 -1.69 -4.24
CA VAL A 23 0.90 -1.02 -2.94
C VAL A 23 1.78 -1.86 -2.01
N ALA A 24 1.61 -3.18 -2.01
CA ALA A 24 2.44 -4.10 -1.23
C ALA A 24 3.90 -4.08 -1.68
N ASN A 25 4.15 -4.09 -3.00
CA ASN A 25 5.49 -3.98 -3.54
C ASN A 25 6.14 -2.65 -3.15
N LEU A 26 5.42 -1.53 -3.28
CA LEU A 26 5.94 -0.23 -2.86
C LEU A 26 6.27 -0.22 -1.37
N HIS A 27 5.39 -0.72 -0.50
CA HIS A 27 5.70 -0.82 0.94
C HIS A 27 6.96 -1.64 1.20
N HIS A 28 7.12 -2.78 0.52
CA HIS A 28 8.32 -3.62 0.62
C HIS A 28 9.59 -2.86 0.22
N ASP A 29 9.54 -2.02 -0.81
CA ASP A 29 10.67 -1.19 -1.25
C ASP A 29 10.99 -0.06 -0.25
N LEU A 30 10.01 0.43 0.51
CA LEU A 30 10.23 1.45 1.54
C LEU A 30 10.87 0.91 2.81
N VAL A 31 10.66 -0.37 3.16
CA VAL A 31 11.13 -0.96 4.42
C VAL A 31 12.66 -0.85 4.59
N PRO A 32 13.50 -1.19 3.60
CA PRO A 32 14.95 -1.01 3.71
C PRO A 32 15.36 0.46 3.88
N LEU A 33 14.66 1.40 3.24
CA LEU A 33 14.92 2.82 3.37
C LEU A 33 14.61 3.31 4.80
N MET A 34 13.46 2.91 5.35
CA MET A 34 13.10 3.21 6.74
C MET A 34 14.12 2.61 7.73
N ALA A 35 14.59 1.39 7.50
CA ALA A 35 15.57 0.72 8.35
C ALA A 35 16.94 1.41 8.36
N GLY A 36 17.30 2.10 7.27
CA GLY A 36 18.54 2.87 7.16
C GLY A 36 18.49 4.26 7.81
N LEU A 37 17.33 4.72 8.27
CA LEU A 37 17.14 6.08 8.78
C LEU A 37 16.98 6.11 10.30
N LYS A 38 17.41 7.21 10.92
CA LYS A 38 17.10 7.48 12.33
C LYS A 38 15.60 7.79 12.47
N PRO A 39 14.91 7.30 13.51
CA PRO A 39 13.49 7.57 13.69
C PRO A 39 13.11 9.06 13.80
N GLN A 40 14.04 9.93 14.22
CA GLN A 40 13.81 11.37 14.33
C GLN A 40 14.10 12.12 13.01
N SER A 41 14.60 11.43 11.99
CA SER A 41 14.87 12.06 10.69
C SER A 41 13.55 12.50 10.04
N PRO A 42 13.46 13.71 9.47
CA PRO A 42 12.32 14.12 8.65
C PRO A 42 12.01 13.12 7.52
N ASP A 43 13.03 12.51 6.92
CA ASP A 43 12.86 11.50 5.87
C ASP A 43 12.19 10.23 6.41
N TYR A 44 12.54 9.81 7.63
CA TYR A 44 11.90 8.65 8.26
C TYR A 44 10.42 8.93 8.51
N VAL A 45 10.11 10.12 9.06
CA VAL A 45 8.73 10.54 9.31
C VAL A 45 7.92 10.56 8.01
N ALA A 46 8.48 11.13 6.93
CA ALA A 46 7.82 11.17 5.63
C ALA A 46 7.57 9.77 5.05
N LEU A 47 8.51 8.83 5.21
CA LEU A 47 8.33 7.45 4.76
C LEU A 47 7.27 6.69 5.57
N VAL A 48 7.19 6.95 6.89
CA VAL A 48 6.13 6.40 7.74
C VAL A 48 4.77 6.94 7.31
N GLU A 49 4.64 8.25 7.09
CA GLU A 49 3.39 8.87 6.62
C GLU A 49 2.94 8.31 5.27
N LEU A 50 3.87 8.16 4.32
CA LEU A 50 3.59 7.49 3.04
C LEU A 50 3.12 6.06 3.27
N SER A 51 3.81 5.29 4.11
CA SER A 51 3.41 3.92 4.42
C SER A 51 2.01 3.86 5.05
N THR A 52 1.64 4.81 5.91
CA THR A 52 0.30 4.90 6.51
C THR A 52 -0.75 5.22 5.45
N ALA A 53 -0.48 6.13 4.52
CA ALA A 53 -1.37 6.44 3.41
C ALA A 53 -1.61 5.19 2.53
N LEU A 54 -0.57 4.41 2.24
CA LEU A 54 -0.67 3.15 1.51
C LEU A 54 -1.58 2.13 2.24
N GLN A 55 -1.47 2.03 3.57
CA GLN A 55 -2.37 1.18 4.36
C GLN A 55 -3.84 1.63 4.24
N GLN A 56 -4.09 2.95 4.29
CA GLN A 56 -5.43 3.51 4.16
C GLN A 56 -6.04 3.23 2.78
N VAL A 57 -5.24 3.30 1.70
CA VAL A 57 -5.69 2.96 0.33
C VAL A 57 -6.20 1.52 0.27
N ILE A 58 -5.45 0.56 0.83
CA ILE A 58 -5.90 -0.84 0.86
C ILE A 58 -7.21 -0.96 1.64
N ARG A 59 -7.26 -0.46 2.87
CA ARG A 59 -8.48 -0.54 3.71
C ARG A 59 -9.70 0.08 3.05
N GLN A 60 -9.56 1.21 2.36
CA GLN A 60 -10.68 1.88 1.70
C GLN A 60 -11.14 1.15 0.44
N THR A 61 -10.25 0.44 -0.26
CA THR A 61 -10.57 -0.26 -1.50
C THR A 61 -11.03 -1.70 -1.28
N THR A 62 -10.50 -2.39 -0.27
CA THR A 62 -10.81 -3.81 0.00
C THR A 62 -11.66 -4.03 1.25
N ARG A 63 -11.69 -3.08 2.19
CA ARG A 63 -12.19 -3.25 3.57
C ARG A 63 -11.39 -4.28 4.39
N GLU A 64 -10.20 -4.63 3.94
CA GLU A 64 -9.30 -5.59 4.59
C GLU A 64 -8.02 -4.92 5.08
N ASP A 65 -7.28 -5.64 5.92
CA ASP A 65 -5.96 -5.20 6.33
C ASP A 65 -4.91 -5.46 5.23
N PRO A 66 -3.87 -4.61 5.13
CA PRO A 66 -2.74 -4.84 4.24
C PRO A 66 -2.04 -6.18 4.47
N PRO A 67 -1.51 -6.82 3.40
CA PRO A 67 -0.93 -8.16 3.50
C PRO A 67 0.29 -8.25 4.43
N TRP A 68 1.04 -7.15 4.63
CA TRP A 68 2.16 -7.11 5.57
C TRP A 68 1.74 -6.95 7.04
N MET A 69 0.47 -6.65 7.31
CA MET A 69 -0.11 -6.65 8.65
C MET A 69 -0.71 -8.00 9.03
N ALA A 70 -0.77 -8.96 8.09
CA ALA A 70 -1.25 -10.30 8.37
C ALA A 70 -0.39 -10.94 9.48
N PRO A 71 -1.00 -11.50 10.53
CA PRO A 71 -0.25 -12.18 11.58
C PRO A 71 0.57 -13.29 10.95
N ARG A 72 1.90 -13.25 11.14
CA ARG A 72 2.76 -14.37 10.77
C ARG A 72 2.35 -15.55 11.64
N VAL A 73 1.60 -16.47 11.06
CA VAL A 73 1.29 -17.73 11.73
C VAL A 73 2.61 -18.48 11.88
N TRP A 74 3.23 -18.37 13.04
CA TRP A 74 4.38 -19.20 13.41
C TRP A 74 3.84 -20.63 13.53
N LYS A 75 4.00 -21.42 12.47
CA LYS A 75 3.92 -22.87 12.59
C LYS A 75 5.20 -23.30 13.32
N GLY A 76 5.06 -23.57 14.61
CA GLY A 76 6.05 -24.31 15.39
C GLY A 76 6.19 -25.74 14.91
#